data_AF-A0A8T8S8R7-F1
#
_entry.id   AF-A0A8T8S8R7-F1
#
_cell.length_a   1.000
_cell.length_b   1.000
_cell.length_c   1.000
_cell.angle_alpha   90.00
_cell.angle_beta   90.00
_cell.angle_gamma   90.00
#
_symmetry.space_group_name_H-M   'P 1'
#
loop_
_entity.id
_entity.type
_entity.pdbx_description
1 polymer ?
#
loop_
_entity_poly.entity_id
_entity_poly.type
_entity_poly.pdbx_seq_one_letter_code
_entity_poly.pdbx_strand_id
1 'polypeptide(L)'
;IAVGAAAPMGERIDAIDALIHLNDIRLLPIWNLLGDDPEVRRVVTADGRALLGRIVPRGDVNALLDKLGIVGAIELAPAEIVAAAWEGKTVPIGSGMGLTLQRRRVNGESRLELNGFDPRSLPSLKAHGCFTEIIQFKTRMFVPVSRAADIVSALSAK
;
A
#
# COMPACT_ATOMS: atom_id res chain seq x y z
N ILE A 1 1.46 -3.35 -20.00
CA ILE A 1 2.34 -3.33 -18.81
C ILE A 1 2.05 -4.61 -18.06
N ALA A 2 3.02 -5.52 -17.98
CA ALA A 2 2.85 -6.76 -17.24
C ALA A 2 3.28 -6.49 -15.81
N VAL A 3 2.32 -6.48 -14.87
CA VAL A 3 2.62 -6.68 -13.45
C VAL A 3 2.72 -8.19 -13.28
N GLY A 4 3.90 -8.72 -13.57
CA GLY A 4 4.18 -10.14 -13.43
C GLY A 4 5.29 -10.31 -12.40
N ALA A 5 5.10 -11.27 -11.49
CA ALA A 5 6.21 -11.87 -10.76
C ALA A 5 7.11 -12.61 -11.76
N ALA A 6 7.87 -11.87 -12.57
CA ALA A 6 8.86 -12.42 -13.45
C ALA A 6 10.15 -12.57 -12.65
N ALA A 7 10.30 -13.69 -11.97
CA ALA A 7 11.60 -14.18 -11.56
C ALA A 7 11.87 -15.53 -12.25
N PRO A 8 12.92 -15.59 -13.07
CA PRO A 8 13.92 -16.61 -12.81
C PRO A 8 15.32 -15.99 -12.69
N MET A 9 15.96 -16.28 -11.54
CA MET A 9 17.38 -16.25 -11.14
C MET A 9 18.30 -15.17 -11.76
N GLY A 10 18.95 -14.27 -11.02
CA GLY A 10 19.68 -14.54 -9.77
C GLY A 10 19.97 -13.29 -8.92
N GLU A 11 19.00 -12.38 -8.81
CA GLU A 11 19.00 -11.38 -7.75
C GLU A 11 17.69 -11.51 -6.97
N ARG A 12 17.81 -11.74 -5.67
CA ARG A 12 16.67 -11.82 -4.76
C ARG A 12 16.09 -10.41 -4.70
N ILE A 13 15.02 -10.15 -5.44
CA ILE A 13 14.15 -9.00 -5.18
C ILE A 13 13.61 -9.26 -3.78
N ASP A 14 14.02 -8.43 -2.81
CA ASP A 14 13.56 -8.57 -1.44
C ASP A 14 12.03 -8.49 -1.43
N ALA A 15 11.38 -9.19 -0.50
CA ALA A 15 9.93 -9.43 -0.53
C ALA A 15 9.04 -8.16 -0.52
N ILE A 16 9.66 -6.98 -0.37
CA ILE A 16 9.04 -5.66 -0.22
C ILE A 16 8.90 -4.92 -1.56
N ASP A 17 9.49 -5.45 -2.65
CA ASP A 17 9.63 -4.75 -3.93
C ASP A 17 8.89 -5.40 -5.10
N ALA A 18 8.41 -4.59 -6.04
CA ALA A 18 7.81 -5.02 -7.30
C ALA A 18 8.53 -4.44 -8.52
N LEU A 19 8.64 -5.23 -9.58
CA LEU A 19 9.22 -4.80 -10.86
C LEU A 19 8.12 -4.41 -11.85
N ILE A 20 8.18 -3.18 -12.37
CA ILE A 20 7.24 -2.71 -13.39
C ILE A 20 7.99 -2.54 -14.72
N HIS A 21 7.50 -3.23 -15.76
CA HIS A 21 8.04 -3.16 -17.12
C HIS A 21 7.11 -2.40 -18.08
N LEU A 22 7.69 -1.46 -18.82
CA LEU A 22 7.01 -0.53 -19.72
C LEU A 22 7.50 -0.80 -21.15
N ASN A 23 6.64 -1.39 -22.00
CA ASN A 23 7.00 -1.75 -23.38
C ASN A 23 6.99 -0.55 -24.36
N ASP A 24 6.13 0.46 -24.14
CA ASP A 24 5.87 1.53 -25.14
C ASP A 24 5.91 2.96 -24.57
N ILE A 25 6.16 3.14 -23.27
CA ILE A 25 6.11 4.48 -22.67
C ILE A 25 7.50 5.10 -22.73
N ARG A 26 7.63 6.19 -23.48
CA ARG A 26 8.81 7.07 -23.47
C ARG A 26 9.17 7.33 -22.01
N LEU A 27 10.34 6.88 -21.54
CA LEU A 27 10.67 6.80 -20.10
C LEU A 27 10.55 8.13 -19.33
N LEU A 28 10.62 9.28 -20.01
CA LEU A 28 10.79 10.62 -19.43
C LEU A 28 9.62 11.17 -18.57
N PRO A 29 8.32 10.99 -18.88
CA PRO A 29 7.22 11.58 -18.10
C PRO A 29 6.94 10.87 -16.77
N ILE A 30 7.39 9.62 -16.61
CA ILE A 30 7.02 8.75 -15.48
C ILE A 30 7.95 8.92 -14.28
N TRP A 31 9.17 9.46 -14.49
CA TRP A 31 10.16 9.66 -13.41
C TRP A 31 9.60 10.48 -12.25
N ASN A 32 8.77 11.48 -12.55
CA ASN A 32 8.12 12.32 -11.55
C ASN A 32 7.08 11.56 -10.70
N LEU A 33 6.66 10.37 -11.10
CA LEU A 33 5.58 9.61 -10.43
C LEU A 33 6.08 8.56 -9.45
N LEU A 34 7.41 8.34 -9.38
CA LEU A 34 7.98 7.11 -8.86
C LEU A 34 8.77 7.27 -7.55
N GLY A 35 8.67 8.42 -6.88
CA GLY A 35 9.34 8.67 -5.60
C GLY A 35 10.82 9.08 -5.72
N ASP A 36 11.43 9.34 -4.57
CA ASP A 36 12.70 10.09 -4.45
C ASP A 36 13.95 9.31 -4.89
N ASP A 37 13.96 7.97 -4.81
CA ASP A 37 15.11 7.12 -5.19
C ASP A 37 14.78 6.13 -6.32
N PRO A 38 15.02 6.51 -7.58
CA PRO A 38 14.90 5.59 -8.71
C PRO A 38 15.99 4.52 -8.80
N GLU A 39 15.61 3.25 -8.66
CA GLU A 39 16.48 2.13 -9.04
C GLU A 39 15.97 1.41 -10.30
N VAL A 40 16.80 1.38 -11.36
CA VAL A 40 16.49 0.68 -12.62
C VAL A 40 17.30 -0.61 -12.70
N ARG A 41 16.61 -1.74 -12.89
CA ARG A 41 17.25 -3.05 -13.10
C ARG A 41 16.96 -3.61 -14.48
N ARG A 42 17.93 -4.35 -15.01
CA ARG A 42 17.77 -5.14 -16.24
C ARG A 42 17.46 -6.58 -15.85
N VAL A 43 16.29 -7.06 -16.24
CA VAL A 43 15.87 -8.46 -16.05
C VAL A 43 15.91 -9.17 -17.40
N VAL A 44 16.56 -10.33 -17.44
CA VAL A 44 16.58 -11.18 -18.63
C VAL A 44 15.56 -12.29 -18.40
N THR A 45 14.54 -12.36 -19.24
CA THR A 45 13.52 -13.41 -19.17
C THR A 45 14.06 -14.73 -19.74
N ALA A 46 13.43 -15.86 -19.37
CA ALA A 46 13.88 -17.20 -19.76
C ALA A 46 13.92 -17.44 -21.28
N ASP A 47 13.19 -16.65 -22.06
CA ASP A 47 13.19 -16.65 -23.52
C ASP A 47 14.24 -15.69 -24.14
N GLY A 48 15.17 -15.17 -23.33
CA GLY A 48 16.29 -14.35 -23.76
C GLY A 48 15.96 -12.88 -24.00
N ARG A 49 14.73 -12.43 -23.74
CA ARG A 49 14.38 -11.00 -23.85
C ARG A 49 14.97 -10.23 -22.66
N ALA A 50 15.63 -9.11 -22.95
CA ALA A 50 16.12 -8.19 -21.93
C ALA A 50 15.06 -7.10 -21.68
N LEU A 51 14.48 -7.11 -20.49
CA LEU A 51 13.53 -6.12 -20.01
C LEU A 51 14.25 -5.13 -19.09
N LEU A 52 14.05 -3.84 -19.31
CA LEU A 52 14.39 -2.80 -18.35
C LEU A 52 13.15 -2.50 -17.51
N GLY A 53 13.30 -2.53 -16.19
CA GLY A 53 12.22 -2.22 -15.27
C GLY A 53 12.73 -1.43 -14.07
N ARG A 54 11.82 -0.73 -13.39
CA ARG A 54 12.14 -0.03 -12.15
C ARG A 54 11.65 -0.84 -10.97
N ILE A 55 12.41 -0.81 -9.88
CA ILE A 55 11.97 -1.30 -8.59
C ILE A 55 11.06 -0.26 -7.94
N VAL A 56 9.85 -0.69 -7.58
CA VAL A 56 8.85 0.13 -6.91
C VAL A 56 8.49 -0.56 -5.60
N PRO A 57 8.56 0.13 -4.45
CA PRO A 57 8.09 -0.44 -3.18
C PRO A 57 6.64 -0.89 -3.31
N ARG A 58 6.29 -2.06 -2.77
CA ARG A 58 4.95 -2.64 -2.93
C ARG A 58 3.84 -1.67 -2.53
N GLY A 59 4.03 -0.91 -1.45
CA GLY A 59 3.08 0.10 -1.00
C GLY A 59 2.78 1.23 -2.01
N ASP A 60 3.66 1.46 -2.99
CA ASP A 60 3.51 2.48 -4.04
C ASP A 60 2.96 1.93 -5.36
N VAL A 61 2.94 0.61 -5.54
CA VAL A 61 2.51 -0.04 -6.78
C VAL A 61 1.08 0.33 -7.11
N ASN A 62 0.14 0.20 -6.17
CA ASN A 62 -1.27 0.48 -6.44
C ASN A 62 -1.51 1.95 -6.84
N ALA A 63 -0.89 2.89 -6.12
CA ALA A 63 -0.98 4.31 -6.44
C ALA A 63 -0.39 4.63 -7.83
N LEU A 64 0.67 3.93 -8.22
CA LEU A 64 1.28 4.05 -9.53
C LEU A 64 0.39 3.45 -10.63
N LEU A 65 -0.21 2.27 -10.40
CA LEU A 65 -1.15 1.65 -11.34
C LEU A 65 -2.34 2.59 -11.60
N ASP A 66 -2.91 3.19 -10.55
CA ASP A 66 -3.98 4.17 -10.65
C ASP A 66 -3.57 5.40 -11.47
N LYS A 67 -2.38 5.98 -11.20
CA LYS A 67 -1.84 7.11 -11.96
C LYS A 67 -1.60 6.79 -13.43
N LEU A 68 -1.28 5.53 -13.73
CA LEU A 68 -1.07 5.04 -15.10
C LEU A 68 -2.38 4.60 -15.78
N GLY A 69 -3.53 4.67 -15.09
CA GLY A 69 -4.82 4.21 -15.61
C GLY A 69 -4.86 2.70 -15.87
N ILE A 70 -4.02 1.93 -15.19
CA ILE A 70 -3.93 0.47 -15.37
C ILE A 70 -4.92 -0.17 -14.42
N VAL A 71 -5.86 -0.94 -14.98
CA VAL A 71 -6.80 -1.73 -14.19
C VAL A 71 -6.05 -2.90 -13.56
N GLY A 72 -5.85 -2.85 -12.25
CA GLY A 72 -5.22 -3.89 -11.47
C GLY A 72 -4.74 -3.35 -10.12
N ALA A 73 -4.70 -4.21 -9.11
CA ALA A 73 -4.13 -3.91 -7.81
C ALA A 73 -3.36 -5.14 -7.32
N ILE A 74 -2.26 -4.90 -6.61
CA ILE A 74 -1.60 -5.94 -5.82
C ILE A 74 -2.22 -5.96 -4.42
N GLU A 75 -2.37 -7.16 -3.89
CA GLU A 75 -2.70 -7.33 -2.48
C GLU A 75 -1.46 -7.06 -1.63
N LEU A 76 -1.62 -6.14 -0.69
CA LEU A 76 -0.60 -5.82 0.31
C LEU A 76 -0.85 -6.68 1.55
N ALA A 77 0.22 -7.26 2.09
CA ALA A 77 0.15 -7.93 3.38
C ALA A 77 -0.20 -6.89 4.47
N PRO A 78 -0.86 -7.30 5.57
CA PRO A 78 -1.25 -6.37 6.64
C PRO A 78 -0.11 -5.50 7.18
N ALA A 79 1.10 -6.07 7.30
CA ALA A 79 2.29 -5.32 7.71
C ALA A 79 2.70 -4.24 6.68
N GLU A 80 2.57 -4.52 5.39
CA GLU A 80 2.86 -3.58 4.31
C GLU A 80 1.84 -2.44 4.28
N ILE A 81 0.57 -2.74 4.54
CA ILE A 81 -0.50 -1.74 4.69
C ILE A 81 -0.17 -0.78 5.83
N VAL A 82 0.22 -1.32 6.99
CA VAL A 82 0.59 -0.52 8.16
C VAL A 82 1.82 0.33 7.88
N ALA A 83 2.86 -0.23 7.27
CA ALA A 83 4.08 0.50 6.93
C ALA A 83 3.80 1.65 5.95
N ALA A 84 3.08 1.37 4.86
CA ALA A 84 2.69 2.38 3.88
C ALA A 84 1.82 3.48 4.50
N ALA A 85 0.86 3.11 5.36
CA ALA A 85 0.05 4.09 6.09
C ALA A 85 0.91 4.95 7.03
N TRP A 86 1.90 4.35 7.68
CA TRP A 86 2.85 5.03 8.58
C TRP A 86 3.76 6.01 7.82
N GLU A 87 4.13 5.71 6.58
CA GLU A 87 4.85 6.64 5.70
C GLU A 87 4.01 7.86 5.32
N GLY A 88 2.69 7.80 5.53
CA GLY A 88 1.74 8.88 5.25
C GLY A 88 0.82 8.63 4.07
N LYS A 89 0.89 7.43 3.47
CA LYS A 89 0.00 7.02 2.38
C LYS A 89 -1.40 6.74 2.95
N THR A 90 -2.42 6.87 2.11
CA THR A 90 -3.77 6.41 2.42
C THR A 90 -3.95 5.06 1.76
N VAL A 91 -4.06 4.00 2.56
CA VAL A 91 -4.05 2.63 2.06
C VAL A 91 -5.41 1.97 2.33
N PRO A 92 -6.08 1.38 1.33
CA PRO A 92 -7.32 0.64 1.56
C PRO A 92 -7.09 -0.61 2.41
N ILE A 93 -8.07 -0.94 3.26
CA ILE A 93 -8.13 -2.17 4.05
C ILE A 93 -9.33 -2.99 3.59
N GLY A 94 -9.06 -4.21 3.12
CA GLY A 94 -10.10 -5.11 2.61
C GLY A 94 -10.71 -4.63 1.28
N SER A 95 -11.20 -5.58 0.48
CA SER A 95 -11.66 -5.30 -0.89
C SER A 95 -13.09 -4.78 -0.98
N GLY A 96 -13.85 -4.71 0.12
CA GLY A 96 -15.31 -4.43 0.08
C GLY A 96 -15.84 -3.35 1.03
N MET A 97 -15.08 -2.92 2.04
CA MET A 97 -15.62 -2.08 3.12
C MET A 97 -15.39 -0.58 2.94
N GLY A 98 -14.62 -0.16 1.93
CA GLY A 98 -14.22 1.25 1.76
C GLY A 98 -13.38 1.79 2.91
N LEU A 99 -12.85 0.91 3.77
CA LEU A 99 -11.99 1.29 4.88
C LEU A 99 -10.63 1.71 4.36
N THR A 100 -10.07 2.77 4.94
CA THR A 100 -8.70 3.21 4.63
C THR A 100 -7.93 3.50 5.91
N LEU A 101 -6.64 3.22 5.88
CA LEU A 101 -5.70 3.51 6.95
C LEU A 101 -4.78 4.66 6.54
N GLN A 102 -4.57 5.61 7.44
CA GLN A 102 -3.65 6.72 7.22
C GLN A 102 -2.98 7.16 8.53
N ARG A 103 -1.69 7.52 8.48
CA ARG A 103 -1.04 8.21 9.61
C ARG A 103 -1.55 9.64 9.74
N ARG A 104 -1.95 10.00 10.97
CA ARG A 104 -2.51 11.31 11.31
C ARG A 104 -1.88 11.82 12.59
N ARG A 105 -1.73 13.14 12.66
CA ARG A 105 -1.20 13.81 13.85
C ARG A 105 -2.34 14.29 14.71
N VAL A 106 -2.35 13.88 15.98
CA VAL A 106 -3.35 14.25 16.98
C VAL A 106 -2.59 14.71 18.22
N ASN A 107 -2.82 15.94 18.67
CA ASN A 107 -2.15 16.53 19.83
C ASN A 107 -0.62 16.34 19.83
N GLY A 108 0.02 16.48 18.66
CA GLY A 108 1.47 16.35 18.51
C GLY A 108 1.98 14.90 18.29
N GLU A 109 1.16 13.90 18.54
CA GLU A 109 1.48 12.46 18.42
C GLU A 109 1.03 11.89 17.06
N SER A 110 1.82 10.99 16.48
CA SER A 110 1.46 10.25 15.26
C SER A 110 0.65 9.01 15.59
N ARG A 111 -0.50 8.86 14.93
CA ARG A 111 -1.45 7.75 15.13
C ARG A 111 -1.91 7.19 13.79
N LEU A 112 -2.34 5.93 13.78
CA LEU A 112 -2.99 5.33 12.63
C LEU A 112 -4.50 5.54 12.74
N GLU A 113 -5.07 6.31 11.82
CA GLU A 113 -6.50 6.58 11.74
C GLU A 113 -7.15 5.63 10.73
N LEU A 114 -8.29 5.06 11.13
CA LEU A 114 -9.18 4.30 10.26
C LEU A 114 -10.31 5.22 9.77
N ASN A 115 -10.45 5.34 8.46
CA ASN A 115 -11.49 6.14 7.81
C ASN A 115 -12.46 5.25 7.03
N GLY A 116 -13.62 5.81 6.66
CA GLY A 116 -14.62 5.11 5.82
C GLY A 116 -15.51 4.12 6.57
N PHE A 117 -15.42 4.03 7.90
CA PHE A 117 -16.25 3.12 8.69
C PHE A 117 -17.69 3.61 8.83
N ASP A 118 -18.64 2.67 8.83
CA ASP A 118 -20.04 2.96 9.22
C ASP A 118 -20.10 3.16 10.75
N PRO A 119 -20.67 4.25 11.28
CA PRO A 119 -20.89 4.44 12.72
C PRO A 119 -21.57 3.26 13.44
N ARG A 120 -22.41 2.49 12.76
CA ARG A 120 -23.06 1.28 13.30
C ARG A 120 -22.06 0.14 13.56
N SER A 121 -20.94 0.14 12.85
CA SER A 121 -19.85 -0.85 13.01
C SER A 121 -18.90 -0.54 14.17
N LEU A 122 -19.06 0.62 14.84
CA LEU A 122 -18.21 1.05 15.96
C LEU A 122 -18.01 -0.03 17.04
N PRO A 123 -19.06 -0.74 17.53
CA PRO A 123 -18.85 -1.78 18.53
C PRO A 123 -17.98 -2.94 18.02
N SER A 124 -18.18 -3.35 16.77
CA SER A 124 -17.41 -4.43 16.14
C SER A 124 -15.95 -4.01 15.96
N LEU A 125 -15.69 -2.79 15.47
CA LEU A 125 -14.33 -2.28 15.29
C LEU A 125 -13.59 -2.15 16.62
N LYS A 126 -14.29 -1.72 17.69
CA LYS A 126 -13.74 -1.71 19.04
C LYS A 126 -13.42 -3.11 19.56
N ALA A 127 -14.24 -4.10 19.25
CA ALA A 127 -13.98 -5.49 19.62
C ALA A 127 -12.71 -6.05 18.97
N HIS A 128 -12.33 -5.58 17.77
CA HIS A 128 -11.05 -5.93 17.15
C HIS A 128 -9.84 -5.25 17.81
N GLY A 129 -10.05 -4.24 18.64
CA GLY A 129 -9.00 -3.49 19.34
C GLY A 129 -8.76 -2.08 18.80
N CYS A 130 -9.62 -1.59 17.90
CA CYS A 130 -9.64 -0.16 17.56
C CYS A 130 -10.20 0.67 18.72
N PHE A 131 -9.88 1.95 18.77
CA PHE A 131 -10.40 2.87 19.76
C PHE A 131 -10.84 4.18 19.11
N THR A 132 -11.70 4.92 19.81
CA THR A 132 -12.27 6.16 19.29
C THR A 132 -11.93 7.34 20.17
N GLU A 133 -11.72 8.50 19.56
CA GLU A 133 -11.65 9.78 20.27
C GLU A 133 -12.59 10.80 19.62
N ILE A 134 -13.04 11.78 20.40
CA ILE A 134 -13.80 12.91 19.90
C ILE A 134 -12.84 14.08 19.72
N ILE A 135 -12.57 14.44 18.47
CA ILE A 135 -11.65 15.53 18.10
C ILE A 135 -12.40 16.50 17.22
N GLN A 136 -12.43 17.79 17.59
CA GLN A 136 -13.22 18.82 16.89
C GLN A 136 -14.68 18.39 16.66
N PHE A 137 -15.33 17.87 17.71
CA PHE A 137 -16.71 17.39 17.68
C PHE A 137 -16.99 16.21 16.73
N LYS A 138 -15.95 15.52 16.25
CA LYS A 138 -16.07 14.35 15.38
C LYS A 138 -15.49 13.10 16.05
N THR A 139 -16.23 11.99 15.98
CA THR A 139 -15.73 10.67 16.38
C THR A 139 -14.74 10.18 15.33
N ARG A 140 -13.48 10.03 15.73
CA ARG A 140 -12.40 9.51 14.89
C ARG A 140 -11.96 8.15 15.43
N MET A 141 -11.64 7.23 14.54
CA MET A 141 -11.26 5.86 14.88
C MET A 141 -9.76 5.67 14.68
N PHE A 142 -9.10 5.04 15.64
CA PHE A 142 -7.67 4.81 15.62
C PHE A 142 -7.34 3.35 15.86
N VAL A 143 -6.20 2.95 15.32
CA VAL A 143 -5.61 1.60 15.48
C VAL A 143 -4.35 1.71 16.34
N PRO A 144 -4.19 0.92 17.41
CA PRO A 144 -2.98 0.92 18.20
C PRO A 144 -1.80 0.39 17.39
N VAL A 145 -0.71 1.17 17.32
CA VAL A 145 0.45 0.87 16.46
C VAL A 145 1.07 -0.49 16.79
N SER A 146 1.16 -0.85 18.08
CA SER A 146 1.74 -2.12 18.54
C SER A 146 1.01 -3.37 18.07
N ARG A 147 -0.26 -3.26 17.69
CA ARG A 147 -1.10 -4.36 17.21
C ARG A 147 -1.69 -4.09 15.82
N ALA A 148 -1.17 -3.10 15.11
CA ALA A 148 -1.80 -2.63 13.88
C ALA A 148 -1.86 -3.72 12.81
N ALA A 149 -0.78 -4.52 12.65
CA ALA A 149 -0.75 -5.60 11.67
C ALA A 149 -1.82 -6.67 11.94
N ASP A 150 -1.99 -7.10 13.18
CA ASP A 150 -2.99 -8.10 13.56
C ASP A 150 -4.41 -7.58 13.35
N ILE A 151 -4.66 -6.32 13.71
CA ILE A 151 -5.97 -5.68 13.55
C ILE A 151 -6.28 -5.52 12.06
N VAL A 152 -5.34 -5.03 11.26
CA VAL A 152 -5.51 -4.93 9.80
C VAL A 152 -5.75 -6.30 9.19
N SER A 153 -5.03 -7.33 9.64
CA SER A 153 -5.26 -8.70 9.17
C SER A 153 -6.68 -9.17 9.45
N ALA A 154 -7.20 -8.93 10.67
CA ALA A 154 -8.56 -9.30 11.04
C ALA A 154 -9.63 -8.51 10.27
N LEU A 155 -9.35 -7.26 9.91
CA LEU A 155 -10.25 -6.41 9.13
C LEU A 155 -10.23 -6.75 7.63
N SER A 156 -9.08 -7.18 7.09
CA SER A 156 -8.93 -7.56 5.68
C SER A 156 -9.50 -8.94 5.36
N ALA A 157 -9.67 -9.82 6.35
CA ALA A 157 -10.18 -11.18 6.17
C ALA A 157 -11.71 -11.27 5.97
N LYS A 158 -12.40 -10.14 5.86
CA LYS A 158 -13.86 -10.03 5.88
C LYS A 158 -14.36 -9.22 4.69
#